data_AF-A0A9Q0XI91-F1
#
_entry.id   AF-A0A9Q0XI91-F1
#
_cell.length_a   1.000
_cell.length_b   1.000
_cell.length_c   1.000
_cell.angle_alpha   90.00
_cell.angle_beta   90.00
_cell.angle_gamma   90.00
#
_symmetry.space_group_name_H-M   'P 1'
#
loop_
_entity.id
_entity.type
_entity.pdbx_description
1 polymer ?
#
loop_
_entity_poly.entity_id
_entity_poly.type
_entity_poly.pdbx_seq_one_letter_code
_entity_poly.pdbx_strand_id
1 'polypeptide(L)'
;MAGAQTLGQAKEKLRLWQRLRTGRLASWCQSLLSDYAEACREVAQGAWQRPRRAALYLSLLAGATACSLRSPGERSFEASLLEASGALLLLSPGTRRRASEGHVQRLRQLRNRGQVRFQDLLFFSLVYQAPFDSGADLYQAHCKYLQPRWMDFPGRVLDVGFWGRWWVLSSKMEDADINEEEFQGLPEHLRTVSFHNLHSEVNEKLFEEKYKPVVLTQEQIQQAERDNQ
;
A
#
# COMPACT_ATOMS: atom_id res chain seq x y z
N MET A 1 -18.53 -66.04 22.47
CA MET A 1 -19.72 -65.15 22.41
C MET A 1 -19.41 -63.68 22.07
N ALA A 2 -18.23 -63.33 21.54
CA ALA A 2 -17.87 -61.92 21.23
C ALA A 2 -18.20 -61.46 19.79
N GLY A 3 -18.37 -62.39 18.83
CA GLY A 3 -18.58 -62.04 17.40
C GLY A 3 -20.01 -61.61 17.03
N ALA A 4 -21.02 -61.96 17.82
CA ALA A 4 -22.42 -61.62 17.53
C ALA A 4 -22.76 -60.16 17.92
N GLN A 5 -22.11 -59.62 18.96
CA GLN A 5 -22.33 -58.24 19.42
C GLN A 5 -21.69 -57.20 18.47
N THR A 6 -20.55 -57.51 17.85
CA THR A 6 -19.89 -56.62 16.88
C THR A 6 -20.66 -56.52 15.56
N LEU A 7 -21.25 -57.62 15.08
CA LEU A 7 -22.10 -57.64 13.88
C LEU A 7 -23.42 -56.88 14.07
N GLY A 8 -24.00 -56.92 15.27
CA GLY A 8 -25.20 -56.14 15.63
C GLY A 8 -24.93 -54.64 15.64
N GLN A 9 -23.85 -54.21 16.29
CA GLN A 9 -23.44 -52.80 16.32
C GLN A 9 -23.06 -52.26 14.93
N ALA A 10 -22.44 -53.07 14.08
CA ALA A 10 -22.14 -52.69 12.69
C ALA A 10 -23.41 -52.47 11.86
N LYS A 11 -24.41 -53.36 11.99
CA LYS A 11 -25.71 -53.21 11.30
C LYS A 11 -26.50 -51.99 11.78
N GLU A 12 -26.43 -51.68 13.06
CA GLU A 12 -27.14 -50.54 13.65
C GLU A 12 -26.53 -49.20 13.24
N LYS A 13 -25.19 -49.12 13.18
CA LYS A 13 -24.45 -47.99 12.58
C LYS A 13 -24.80 -47.80 11.10
N LEU A 14 -24.90 -48.89 10.33
CA LEU A 14 -25.32 -48.85 8.93
C LEU A 14 -26.76 -48.34 8.76
N ARG A 15 -27.69 -48.74 9.64
CA ARG A 15 -29.07 -48.24 9.63
C ARG A 15 -29.16 -46.76 10.03
N LEU A 16 -28.38 -46.32 11.01
CA LEU A 16 -28.29 -44.89 11.39
C LEU A 16 -27.71 -44.05 10.26
N TRP A 17 -26.68 -44.54 9.57
CA TRP A 17 -26.13 -43.93 8.36
C TRP A 17 -27.16 -43.88 7.22
N GLN A 18 -27.93 -44.96 7.02
CA GLN A 18 -29.00 -44.98 6.03
C GLN A 18 -30.11 -43.98 6.37
N ARG A 19 -30.49 -43.82 7.65
CA ARG A 19 -31.49 -42.83 8.10
C ARG A 19 -31.00 -41.39 8.00
N LEU A 20 -29.71 -41.15 8.26
CA LEU A 20 -29.08 -39.85 8.03
C LEU A 20 -29.04 -39.53 6.53
N ARG A 21 -28.71 -40.51 5.69
CA ARG A 21 -28.67 -40.37 4.22
C ARG A 21 -30.05 -40.25 3.56
N THR A 22 -31.10 -40.83 4.13
CA THR A 22 -32.49 -40.71 3.63
C THR A 22 -33.28 -39.59 4.32
N GLY A 23 -32.66 -38.85 5.24
CA GLY A 23 -33.27 -37.68 5.84
C GLY A 23 -33.51 -36.58 4.80
N ARG A 24 -34.61 -35.82 4.96
CA ARG A 24 -34.94 -34.67 4.09
C ARG A 24 -33.80 -33.65 3.97
N LEU A 25 -32.98 -33.53 5.01
CA LEU A 25 -31.76 -32.71 5.02
C LEU A 25 -30.66 -33.27 4.12
N ALA A 26 -30.47 -34.60 4.09
CA ALA A 26 -29.46 -35.21 3.22
C ALA A 26 -29.86 -35.16 1.75
N SER A 27 -31.15 -35.37 1.43
CA SER A 27 -31.65 -35.16 0.07
C SER A 27 -31.54 -33.69 -0.34
N TRP A 28 -31.83 -32.75 0.57
CA TRP A 28 -31.68 -31.31 0.31
C TRP A 28 -30.21 -30.93 0.09
N CYS A 29 -29.29 -31.41 0.93
CA CYS A 29 -27.85 -31.20 0.74
C CYS A 29 -27.36 -31.82 -0.57
N GLN A 30 -27.86 -33.00 -0.94
CA GLN A 30 -27.50 -33.65 -2.20
C GLN A 30 -27.99 -32.84 -3.41
N SER A 31 -29.23 -32.34 -3.39
CA SER A 31 -29.76 -31.43 -4.43
C SER A 31 -28.98 -30.12 -4.49
N LEU A 32 -28.66 -29.53 -3.34
CA LEU A 32 -27.86 -28.31 -3.30
C LEU A 32 -26.46 -28.52 -3.91
N LEU A 33 -25.81 -29.64 -3.59
CA LEU A 33 -24.52 -29.99 -4.17
C LEU A 33 -24.61 -30.25 -5.69
N SER A 34 -25.68 -30.88 -6.18
CA SER A 34 -25.88 -31.03 -7.62
C SER A 34 -26.08 -29.69 -8.31
N ASP A 35 -26.87 -28.79 -7.73
CA ASP A 35 -27.11 -27.46 -8.30
C ASP A 35 -25.81 -26.64 -8.40
N TYR A 36 -24.96 -26.67 -7.37
CA TYR A 36 -23.64 -26.04 -7.43
C TYR A 36 -22.69 -26.72 -8.42
N ALA A 37 -22.75 -28.04 -8.57
CA ALA A 37 -21.93 -28.77 -9.53
C ALA A 37 -22.34 -28.46 -10.97
N GLU A 38 -23.65 -28.35 -11.23
CA GLU A 38 -24.20 -27.93 -12.52
C GLU A 38 -23.82 -26.49 -12.82
N ALA A 39 -23.96 -25.57 -11.86
CA ALA A 39 -23.51 -24.19 -12.01
C ALA A 39 -22.01 -24.10 -12.34
N CYS A 40 -21.16 -24.91 -11.70
CA CYS A 40 -19.72 -24.97 -12.04
C CYS A 40 -19.49 -25.46 -13.47
N ARG A 41 -20.24 -26.47 -13.93
CA ARG A 41 -20.13 -26.98 -15.32
C ARG A 41 -20.56 -25.91 -16.32
N GLU A 42 -21.63 -25.19 -16.05
CA GLU A 42 -22.09 -24.07 -16.90
C GLU A 42 -21.06 -22.94 -16.96
N VAL A 43 -20.45 -22.57 -15.82
CA VAL A 43 -19.37 -21.58 -15.78
C VAL A 43 -18.18 -22.03 -16.63
N ALA A 44 -17.78 -23.30 -16.52
CA ALA A 44 -16.67 -23.85 -17.32
C ALA A 44 -17.00 -23.81 -18.81
N GLN A 45 -18.19 -24.27 -19.22
CA GLN A 45 -18.64 -24.21 -20.61
C GLN A 45 -18.72 -22.76 -21.12
N GLY A 46 -19.24 -21.84 -20.30
CA GLY A 46 -19.30 -20.42 -20.61
C GLY A 46 -17.91 -19.79 -20.79
N ALA A 47 -16.93 -20.24 -20.01
CA ALA A 47 -15.54 -19.81 -20.16
C ALA A 47 -14.92 -20.26 -21.48
N TRP A 48 -15.17 -21.51 -21.90
CA TRP A 48 -14.73 -22.03 -23.20
C TRP A 48 -15.40 -21.31 -24.38
N GLN A 49 -16.71 -21.02 -24.26
CA GLN A 49 -17.46 -20.33 -25.31
C GLN A 49 -17.04 -18.86 -25.47
N ARG A 50 -16.63 -18.19 -24.39
CA ARG A 50 -16.30 -16.75 -24.39
C ARG A 50 -15.03 -16.46 -23.58
N PRO A 51 -13.84 -16.90 -24.03
CA PRO A 51 -12.60 -16.83 -23.26
C PRO A 51 -12.20 -15.39 -22.89
N ARG A 52 -12.46 -14.41 -23.76
CA ARG A 52 -12.17 -13.00 -23.48
C ARG A 52 -12.98 -12.45 -22.30
N ARG A 53 -14.30 -12.73 -22.26
CA ARG A 53 -15.16 -12.27 -21.17
C ARG A 53 -14.83 -12.99 -19.86
N ALA A 54 -14.56 -14.30 -19.94
CA ALA A 54 -14.13 -15.08 -18.79
C ALA A 54 -12.80 -14.57 -18.21
N ALA A 55 -11.81 -14.27 -19.07
CA ALA A 55 -10.55 -13.69 -18.65
C ALA A 55 -10.73 -12.33 -17.96
N LEU A 56 -11.62 -11.47 -18.47
CA LEU A 56 -11.94 -10.18 -17.83
C LEU A 56 -12.60 -10.34 -16.46
N TYR A 57 -13.55 -11.28 -16.31
CA TYR A 57 -14.18 -11.52 -15.01
C TYR A 57 -13.22 -12.16 -14.01
N LEU A 58 -12.40 -13.11 -14.47
CA LEU A 58 -11.36 -13.73 -13.64
C LEU A 58 -10.31 -12.71 -13.21
N SER A 59 -9.86 -11.82 -14.10
CA SER A 59 -8.90 -10.77 -13.74
C SER A 59 -9.50 -9.76 -12.77
N LEU A 60 -10.77 -9.40 -12.92
CA LEU A 60 -11.47 -8.53 -11.98
C LEU A 60 -11.60 -9.19 -10.59
N LEU A 61 -12.01 -10.46 -10.54
CA LEU A 61 -12.12 -11.20 -9.28
C LEU A 61 -10.76 -11.39 -8.62
N ALA A 62 -9.74 -11.77 -9.40
CA ALA A 62 -8.36 -11.90 -8.91
C ALA A 62 -7.80 -10.55 -8.43
N GLY A 63 -8.09 -9.46 -9.14
CA GLY A 63 -7.71 -8.11 -8.73
C GLY A 63 -8.41 -7.70 -7.44
N ALA A 64 -9.73 -7.88 -7.34
CA ALA A 64 -10.52 -7.56 -6.17
C ALA A 64 -10.04 -8.33 -4.92
N THR A 65 -9.82 -9.64 -5.07
CA THR A 65 -9.28 -10.49 -4.00
C THR A 65 -7.85 -10.11 -3.61
N ALA A 66 -6.98 -9.79 -4.57
CA ALA A 66 -5.64 -9.31 -4.30
C ALA A 66 -5.64 -7.96 -3.56
N CYS A 67 -6.53 -7.04 -3.95
CA CYS A 67 -6.70 -5.76 -3.28
C CYS A 67 -7.19 -5.97 -1.84
N SER A 68 -8.17 -6.85 -1.61
CA SER A 68 -8.68 -7.10 -0.27
C SER A 68 -7.66 -7.75 0.66
N LEU A 69 -6.82 -8.64 0.13
CA LEU A 69 -5.73 -9.25 0.92
C LEU A 69 -4.59 -8.27 1.21
N ARG A 70 -4.50 -7.17 0.46
CA ARG A 70 -3.48 -6.12 0.61
C ARG A 70 -4.05 -4.80 1.17
N SER A 71 -5.28 -4.78 1.69
CA SER A 71 -5.81 -3.59 2.36
C SER A 71 -5.05 -3.37 3.68
N PRO A 72 -4.38 -2.21 3.89
CA PRO A 72 -3.59 -1.98 5.10
C PRO A 72 -4.51 -1.66 6.29
N GLY A 73 -4.31 -2.35 7.42
CA GLY A 73 -5.09 -2.14 8.65
C GLY A 73 -4.64 -0.93 9.49
N GLU A 74 -5.37 -0.64 10.57
CA GLU A 74 -5.04 0.43 11.53
C GLU A 74 -3.62 0.30 12.10
N ARG A 75 -3.20 -0.92 12.47
CA ARG A 75 -1.84 -1.19 12.95
C ARG A 75 -0.76 -0.86 11.92
N SER A 76 -1.06 -1.06 10.63
CA SER A 76 -0.14 -0.69 9.56
C SER A 76 0.01 0.82 9.47
N PHE A 77 -1.07 1.58 9.64
CA PHE A 77 -1.00 3.04 9.68
C PHE A 77 -0.13 3.53 10.84
N GLU A 78 -0.38 3.02 12.05
CA GLU A 78 0.39 3.39 13.23
C GLU A 78 1.88 3.04 13.06
N ALA A 79 2.19 1.85 12.52
CA ALA A 79 3.56 1.46 12.23
C ALA A 79 4.23 2.41 11.22
N SER A 80 3.56 2.73 10.10
CA SER A 80 4.10 3.66 9.10
C SER A 80 4.25 5.09 9.63
N LEU A 81 3.33 5.56 10.47
CA LEU A 81 3.43 6.88 11.11
C LEU A 81 4.61 6.94 12.08
N LEU A 82 4.82 5.88 12.87
CA LEU A 82 5.97 5.76 13.77
C LEU A 82 7.29 5.66 12.99
N GLU A 83 7.33 4.88 11.92
CA GLU A 83 8.50 4.76 11.05
C GLU A 83 8.86 6.11 10.39
N ALA A 84 7.87 6.78 9.77
CA ALA A 84 8.06 8.10 9.15
C ALA A 84 8.62 9.13 10.14
N SER A 85 8.08 9.15 11.35
CA SER A 85 8.60 10.03 12.38
C SER A 85 9.98 9.64 12.92
N GLY A 86 10.31 8.34 12.97
CA GLY A 86 11.65 7.87 13.28
C GLY A 86 12.66 8.33 12.23
N ALA A 87 12.31 8.19 10.95
CA ALA A 87 13.13 8.69 9.84
C ALA A 87 13.39 10.20 9.95
N LEU A 88 12.36 11.00 10.24
CA LEU A 88 12.52 12.44 10.45
C LEU A 88 13.38 12.79 11.68
N LEU A 89 13.35 11.98 12.74
CA LEU A 89 14.16 12.21 13.94
C LEU A 89 15.66 11.99 13.68
N LEU A 90 16.01 11.13 12.73
CA LEU A 90 17.40 10.91 12.33
C LEU A 90 17.99 12.09 11.55
N LEU A 91 17.14 12.88 10.90
CA LEU A 91 17.55 14.00 10.07
C LEU A 91 17.76 15.27 10.92
N SER A 92 18.73 16.09 10.54
CA SER A 92 18.94 17.40 11.16
C SER A 92 17.77 18.35 10.85
N PRO A 93 17.43 19.31 11.72
CA PRO A 93 16.37 20.28 11.42
C PRO A 93 16.62 21.15 10.17
N GLY A 94 17.89 21.29 9.73
CA GLY A 94 18.26 22.10 8.56
C GLY A 94 18.04 21.38 7.23
N THR A 95 18.14 20.05 7.22
CA THR A 95 18.03 19.23 6.01
C THR A 95 16.63 18.66 5.81
N ARG A 96 15.78 18.65 6.84
CA ARG A 96 14.42 18.12 6.75
C ARG A 96 13.50 19.00 5.90
N ARG A 97 12.68 18.34 5.08
CA ARG A 97 11.57 18.99 4.39
C ARG A 97 10.47 19.43 5.38
N ARG A 98 10.20 20.75 5.45
CA ARG A 98 9.18 21.32 6.35
C ARG A 98 7.77 20.78 6.13
N ALA A 99 7.40 20.50 4.88
CA ALA A 99 6.09 19.97 4.54
C ALA A 99 5.86 18.55 5.11
N SER A 100 6.89 17.70 5.03
CA SER A 100 6.89 16.33 5.56
C SER A 100 6.82 16.35 7.08
N GLU A 101 7.68 17.17 7.71
CA GLU A 101 7.68 17.38 9.16
C GLU A 101 6.33 17.88 9.67
N GLY A 102 5.78 18.93 9.07
CA GLY A 102 4.48 19.49 9.45
C GLY A 102 3.34 18.49 9.30
N HIS A 103 3.36 17.68 8.24
CA HIS A 103 2.35 16.64 8.01
C HIS A 103 2.41 15.54 9.09
N VAL A 104 3.60 14.98 9.35
CA VAL A 104 3.78 13.91 10.36
C VAL A 104 3.48 14.43 11.77
N GLN A 105 3.91 15.65 12.10
CA GLN A 105 3.58 16.28 13.39
C GLN A 105 2.08 16.49 13.54
N ARG A 106 1.38 16.97 12.50
CA ARG A 106 -0.09 17.10 12.51
C ARG A 106 -0.77 15.75 12.75
N LEU A 107 -0.37 14.70 12.03
CA LEU A 107 -0.93 13.36 12.21
C LEU A 107 -0.71 12.85 13.64
N ARG A 108 0.50 13.02 14.20
CA ARG A 108 0.80 12.66 15.59
C ARG A 108 -0.06 13.44 16.59
N GLN A 109 -0.27 14.73 16.38
CA GLN A 109 -1.14 15.54 17.24
C GLN A 109 -2.61 15.07 17.18
N LEU A 110 -3.13 14.80 15.98
CA LEU A 110 -4.49 14.27 15.82
C LEU A 110 -4.66 12.90 16.47
N ARG A 111 -3.65 12.04 16.33
CA ARG A 111 -3.60 10.71 16.96
C ARG A 111 -3.60 10.84 18.48
N ASN A 112 -2.77 11.71 19.04
CA ASN A 112 -2.72 11.96 20.49
C ASN A 112 -4.05 12.51 21.04
N ARG A 113 -4.85 13.20 20.21
CA ARG A 113 -6.19 13.68 20.54
C ARG A 113 -7.30 12.63 20.36
N GLY A 114 -6.98 11.43 19.88
CA GLY A 114 -7.99 10.40 19.56
C GLY A 114 -8.91 10.78 18.38
N GLN A 115 -8.50 11.74 17.55
CA GLN A 115 -9.29 12.27 16.44
C GLN A 115 -9.04 11.53 15.11
N VAL A 116 -8.15 10.55 15.08
CA VAL A 116 -7.87 9.75 13.88
C VAL A 116 -8.80 8.54 13.86
N ARG A 117 -9.49 8.33 12.74
CA ARG A 117 -10.39 7.18 12.56
C ARG A 117 -9.98 6.39 11.33
N PHE A 118 -10.09 5.08 11.47
CA PHE A 118 -9.79 4.10 10.45
C PHE A 118 -11.10 3.46 9.96
N GLN A 119 -11.23 3.33 8.65
CA GLN A 119 -12.33 2.61 8.02
C GLN A 119 -11.76 1.70 6.92
N ASP A 120 -11.95 0.39 7.08
CA ASP A 120 -11.69 -0.57 6.01
C ASP A 120 -12.90 -0.62 5.07
N LEU A 121 -12.64 -0.48 3.77
CA LEU A 121 -13.64 -0.52 2.70
C LEU A 121 -13.39 -1.72 1.77
N LEU A 122 -12.88 -2.81 2.33
CA LEU A 122 -12.55 -4.09 1.69
C LEU A 122 -11.37 -3.99 0.72
N PHE A 123 -11.43 -3.15 -0.31
CA PHE A 123 -10.37 -3.04 -1.33
C PHE A 123 -9.31 -1.98 -1.02
N PHE A 124 -9.67 -1.03 -0.17
CA PHE A 124 -8.82 0.05 0.29
C PHE A 124 -9.24 0.45 1.70
N SER A 125 -8.36 1.14 2.39
CA SER A 125 -8.59 1.65 3.73
C SER A 125 -8.52 3.17 3.73
N LEU A 126 -9.33 3.81 4.56
CA LEU A 126 -9.35 5.26 4.71
C LEU A 126 -8.97 5.64 6.13
N VAL A 127 -8.14 6.68 6.23
CA VAL A 127 -7.86 7.36 7.49
C VAL A 127 -8.41 8.78 7.38
N TYR A 128 -9.27 9.16 8.32
CA TYR A 128 -9.93 10.46 8.33
C TYR A 128 -9.96 11.08 9.71
N GLN A 129 -10.14 12.40 9.74
CA GLN A 129 -10.23 13.18 10.97
C GLN A 129 -11.68 13.24 11.50
N ALA A 130 -11.88 12.73 12.71
CA ALA A 130 -13.07 12.96 13.51
C ALA A 130 -12.99 14.32 14.25
N PRO A 131 -14.14 14.98 14.49
CA PRO A 131 -14.16 16.25 15.21
C PRO A 131 -13.81 16.09 16.71
N PHE A 132 -14.17 14.95 17.29
CA PHE A 132 -13.98 14.65 18.71
C PHE A 132 -13.34 13.26 18.89
N ASP A 133 -12.75 13.05 20.06
CA ASP A 133 -12.28 11.74 20.49
C ASP A 133 -13.45 10.75 20.63
N SER A 134 -13.13 9.46 20.49
CA SER A 134 -14.01 8.32 20.76
C SER A 134 -14.54 8.26 22.18
N GLY A 135 -13.75 8.68 23.16
CA GLY A 135 -14.15 8.72 24.57
C GLY A 135 -14.82 10.04 24.99
N ALA A 136 -15.00 10.99 24.08
CA ALA A 136 -15.54 12.30 24.44
C ALA A 136 -17.06 12.23 24.66
N ASP A 137 -17.49 12.29 25.92
CA ASP A 137 -18.90 12.34 26.31
C ASP A 137 -19.42 13.79 26.44
N LEU A 138 -19.21 14.57 25.39
CA LEU A 138 -19.69 15.96 25.31
C LEU A 138 -21.00 16.00 24.52
N TYR A 139 -21.93 16.87 24.93
CA TYR A 139 -23.17 17.10 24.16
C TYR A 139 -22.87 17.44 22.69
N GLN A 140 -21.81 18.21 22.44
CA GLN A 140 -21.38 18.57 21.09
C GLN A 140 -20.96 17.37 20.24
N ALA A 141 -20.44 16.31 20.86
CA ALA A 141 -20.05 15.08 20.17
C ALA A 141 -21.26 14.20 19.84
N HIS A 142 -22.32 14.21 20.65
CA HIS A 142 -23.53 13.40 20.43
C HIS A 142 -24.60 14.08 19.56
N CYS A 143 -24.62 15.41 19.52
CA CYS A 143 -25.65 16.15 18.79
C CYS A 143 -25.55 15.93 17.27
N LYS A 144 -26.56 15.25 16.69
CA LYS A 144 -26.67 14.95 15.26
C LYS A 144 -26.57 16.19 14.35
N TYR A 145 -27.04 17.35 14.82
CA TYR A 145 -27.05 18.58 14.03
C TYR A 145 -25.68 19.28 13.97
N LEU A 146 -24.79 18.97 14.92
CA LEU A 146 -23.41 19.47 14.95
C LEU A 146 -22.43 18.54 14.21
N GLN A 147 -22.90 17.36 13.78
CA GLN A 147 -22.08 16.42 13.06
C GLN A 147 -21.70 16.96 11.67
N PRO A 148 -20.51 16.57 11.17
CA PRO A 148 -20.04 17.02 9.86
C PRO A 148 -21.01 16.60 8.77
N ARG A 149 -21.19 17.47 7.77
CA ARG A 149 -21.94 17.10 6.58
C ARG A 149 -21.11 16.15 5.72
N TRP A 150 -21.78 15.28 4.98
CA TRP A 150 -21.14 14.39 4.00
C TRP A 150 -20.35 15.17 2.92
N MET A 151 -20.78 16.39 2.60
CA MET A 151 -20.09 17.26 1.65
C MET A 151 -18.72 17.73 2.15
N ASP A 152 -18.52 17.82 3.47
CA ASP A 152 -17.25 18.27 4.07
C ASP A 152 -16.29 17.10 4.32
N PHE A 153 -16.74 15.86 4.09
CA PHE A 153 -15.96 14.65 4.34
C PHE A 153 -14.64 14.59 3.54
N PRO A 154 -14.60 14.94 2.23
CA PRO A 154 -13.35 14.88 1.46
C PRO A 154 -12.22 15.74 2.07
N GLY A 155 -12.54 16.89 2.67
CA GLY A 155 -11.56 17.76 3.33
C GLY A 155 -11.01 17.22 4.65
N ARG A 156 -11.61 16.13 5.18
CA ARG A 156 -11.22 15.47 6.43
C ARG A 156 -10.44 14.18 6.20
N VAL A 157 -10.33 13.71 4.96
CA VAL A 157 -9.51 12.54 4.62
C VAL A 157 -8.04 12.91 4.83
N LEU A 158 -7.35 12.10 5.62
CA LEU A 158 -5.94 12.29 5.97
C LEU A 158 -5.05 11.43 5.06
N ASP A 159 -5.43 10.16 4.86
CA ASP A 159 -4.68 9.22 4.04
C ASP A 159 -5.58 8.13 3.44
N VAL A 160 -5.10 7.54 2.34
CA VAL A 160 -5.69 6.41 1.64
C VAL A 160 -4.70 5.26 1.62
N GLY A 161 -5.11 4.16 2.24
CA GLY A 161 -4.40 2.91 2.28
C GLY A 161 -4.80 2.02 1.10
N PHE A 162 -3.85 1.71 0.22
CA PHE A 162 -4.11 0.83 -0.91
C PHE A 162 -2.85 0.04 -1.26
N TRP A 163 -2.99 -1.26 -1.54
CA TRP A 163 -1.89 -2.14 -1.91
C TRP A 163 -0.75 -2.20 -0.88
N GLY A 164 -1.10 -2.30 0.40
CA GLY A 164 -0.15 -2.45 1.51
C GLY A 164 0.64 -1.20 1.87
N ARG A 165 0.29 -0.03 1.30
CA ARG A 165 0.94 1.26 1.61
C ARG A 165 -0.07 2.37 1.87
N TRP A 166 0.41 3.38 2.58
CA TRP A 166 -0.29 4.63 2.86
C TRP A 166 0.18 5.69 1.88
N TRP A 167 -0.66 6.04 0.91
CA TRP A 167 -0.23 6.79 -0.28
C TRP A 167 0.12 8.24 0.03
N VAL A 168 -0.67 8.92 0.86
CA VAL A 168 -0.42 10.33 1.22
C VAL A 168 0.80 10.42 2.11
N LEU A 169 0.90 9.61 3.16
CA LEU A 169 2.06 9.59 4.05
C LEU A 169 3.34 9.24 3.28
N SER A 170 3.31 8.21 2.41
CA SER A 170 4.46 7.82 1.60
C SER A 170 4.88 8.93 0.65
N SER A 171 3.95 9.59 -0.03
CA SER A 171 4.27 10.71 -0.94
C SER A 171 4.78 11.94 -0.19
N LYS A 172 4.30 12.19 1.03
CA LYS A 172 4.82 13.27 1.87
C LYS A 172 6.19 12.96 2.46
N MET A 173 6.54 11.69 2.61
CA MET A 173 7.85 11.25 3.09
C MET A 173 8.87 11.07 1.96
N GLU A 174 8.46 11.16 0.71
CA GLU A 174 9.35 11.22 -0.44
C GLU A 174 10.21 12.50 -0.37
N ASP A 175 11.52 12.33 -0.49
CA ASP A 175 12.53 13.39 -0.36
C ASP A 175 12.41 14.20 0.96
N ALA A 176 12.12 13.51 2.05
CA ALA A 176 12.00 14.13 3.38
C ALA A 176 13.32 14.75 3.90
N ASP A 177 14.44 14.39 3.29
CA ASP A 177 15.80 14.86 3.53
C ASP A 177 16.25 16.02 2.63
N ILE A 178 15.37 16.51 1.74
CA ILE A 178 15.62 17.68 0.90
C ILE A 178 14.85 18.88 1.45
N ASN A 179 15.59 19.90 1.92
CA ASN A 179 15.01 21.16 2.34
C ASN A 179 15.07 22.21 1.20
N GLU A 180 13.95 22.34 0.49
CA GLU A 180 13.79 23.34 -0.59
C GLU A 180 14.05 24.79 -0.15
N GLU A 181 13.89 25.12 1.15
CA GLU A 181 14.13 26.46 1.68
C GLU A 181 15.61 26.87 1.57
N GLU A 182 16.53 25.91 1.66
CA GLU A 182 17.98 26.15 1.54
C GLU A 182 18.38 26.59 0.13
N PHE A 183 17.69 26.06 -0.88
CA PHE A 183 18.06 26.24 -2.29
C PHE A 183 17.35 27.42 -2.98
N GLN A 184 16.50 28.17 -2.26
CA GLN A 184 15.76 29.32 -2.81
C GLN A 184 16.68 30.47 -3.29
N GLY A 185 17.93 30.52 -2.83
CA GLY A 185 18.91 31.50 -3.29
C GLY A 185 19.53 31.18 -4.65
N LEU A 186 19.41 29.93 -5.13
CA LEU A 186 20.06 29.49 -6.37
C LEU A 186 19.25 29.91 -7.62
N PRO A 187 19.88 30.11 -8.79
CA PRO A 187 19.18 30.22 -10.07
C PRO A 187 18.30 29.01 -10.37
N GLU A 188 17.20 29.18 -11.12
CA GLU A 188 16.21 28.11 -11.39
C GLU A 188 16.84 26.84 -12.00
N HIS A 189 17.79 27.01 -12.93
CA HIS A 189 18.45 25.88 -13.60
C HIS A 189 19.30 25.00 -12.65
N LEU A 190 19.65 25.50 -11.45
CA LEU A 190 20.38 24.73 -10.43
C LEU A 190 19.45 24.12 -9.37
N ARG A 191 18.17 24.51 -9.33
CA ARG A 191 17.19 23.95 -8.38
C ARG A 191 16.61 22.64 -8.86
N THR A 192 16.59 22.41 -10.17
CA THR A 192 16.01 21.21 -10.75
C THR A 192 17.04 20.08 -10.80
N VAL A 193 16.77 18.97 -10.12
CA VAL A 193 17.58 17.75 -10.20
C VAL A 193 16.93 16.78 -11.18
N SER A 194 17.67 16.38 -12.22
CA SER A 194 17.21 15.37 -13.16
C SER A 194 17.59 13.96 -12.71
N PHE A 195 16.89 12.93 -13.20
CA PHE A 195 17.24 11.53 -12.95
C PHE A 195 18.70 11.21 -13.31
N HIS A 196 19.22 11.80 -14.39
CA HIS A 196 20.61 11.60 -14.80
C HIS A 196 21.61 12.23 -13.82
N ASN A 197 21.24 13.32 -13.15
CA ASN A 197 22.10 13.99 -12.17
C ASN A 197 22.28 13.14 -10.90
N LEU A 198 21.35 12.23 -10.61
CA LEU A 198 21.40 11.33 -9.45
C LEU A 198 22.31 10.11 -9.68
N HIS A 199 22.71 9.83 -10.93
CA HIS A 199 23.53 8.67 -11.28
C HIS A 199 25.00 9.09 -11.43
N SER A 200 25.89 8.50 -10.63
CA SER A 200 27.30 8.91 -10.56
C SER A 200 28.16 8.47 -11.74
N GLU A 201 27.70 7.52 -12.57
CA GLU A 201 28.51 6.87 -13.61
C GLU A 201 29.20 7.85 -14.58
N VAL A 202 28.49 8.90 -15.00
CA VAL A 202 29.05 9.91 -15.92
C VAL A 202 30.08 10.77 -15.21
N ASN A 203 29.81 11.16 -13.96
CA ASN A 203 30.73 11.98 -13.16
C ASN A 203 32.03 11.23 -12.86
N GLU A 204 31.93 9.93 -12.54
CA GLU A 204 33.09 9.06 -12.31
C GLU A 204 33.92 8.92 -13.58
N LYS A 205 33.29 8.68 -14.74
CA LYS A 205 33.99 8.63 -16.03
C LYS A 205 34.74 9.93 -16.32
N LEU A 206 34.05 11.07 -16.20
CA LEU A 206 34.65 12.40 -16.42
C LEU A 206 35.78 12.70 -15.42
N PHE A 207 35.66 12.24 -14.18
CA PHE A 207 36.72 12.36 -13.17
C PHE A 207 37.98 11.60 -13.60
N GLU A 208 37.84 10.38 -14.11
CA GLU A 208 38.96 9.59 -14.64
C GLU A 208 39.62 10.23 -15.87
N GLU A 209 38.86 10.93 -16.71
CA GLU A 209 39.42 11.61 -17.88
C GLU A 209 40.44 12.69 -17.51
N LYS A 210 40.33 13.29 -16.32
CA LYS A 210 41.28 14.27 -15.81
C LYS A 210 42.70 13.71 -15.71
N TYR A 211 42.85 12.40 -15.50
CA TYR A 211 44.17 11.74 -15.39
C TYR A 211 44.76 11.33 -16.74
N LYS A 212 44.05 11.55 -17.86
CA LYS A 212 44.58 11.28 -19.20
C LYS A 212 45.75 12.24 -19.47
N PRO A 213 46.92 11.73 -19.90
CA PRO A 213 48.07 12.56 -20.18
C PRO A 213 47.77 13.51 -21.34
N VAL A 214 48.24 14.75 -21.23
CA VAL A 214 48.17 15.72 -22.32
C VAL A 214 49.17 15.29 -23.40
N VAL A 215 48.67 15.02 -24.60
CA VAL A 215 49.51 14.70 -25.76
C VAL A 215 49.89 16.02 -26.44
N LEU A 216 51.19 16.37 -26.39
CA LEU A 216 51.72 17.54 -27.08
C LEU A 216 51.97 17.21 -28.55
N THR A 217 51.63 18.17 -29.42
CA THR A 217 52.00 18.08 -30.85
C THR A 217 53.46 18.45 -31.05
N GLN A 218 54.09 17.88 -32.09
CA GLN A 218 55.51 18.10 -32.39
C GLN A 218 55.87 19.60 -32.50
N GLU A 219 54.95 20.39 -33.06
CA GLU A 219 55.09 21.84 -33.22
C GLU A 219 55.12 22.58 -31.89
N GLN A 220 54.28 22.16 -30.92
CA GLN A 220 54.26 22.74 -29.56
C GLN A 220 55.53 22.41 -28.78
N ILE A 221 56.09 21.22 -28.97
CA ILE A 221 57.36 20.81 -28.37
C ILE A 221 58.49 21.69 -28.94
N GLN A 222 58.57 21.83 -30.26
CA GLN A 222 59.57 22.66 -30.93
C GLN A 222 59.45 24.15 -30.62
N GLN A 223 58.24 24.64 -30.37
CA GLN A 223 58.00 26.02 -29.96
C GLN A 223 58.48 26.25 -28.52
N ALA A 224 58.14 25.35 -27.60
CA ALA A 224 58.58 25.44 -26.21
C ALA A 224 60.11 25.29 -26.05
N GLU A 225 60.77 24.51 -26.90
CA GLU A 225 62.24 24.41 -26.95
C GLU A 225 62.89 25.71 -27.44
N ARG A 226 62.27 26.40 -28.41
CA ARG A 226 62.74 27.69 -28.92
C ARG A 226 62.56 28.84 -27.92
N ASP A 227 61.46 28.84 -27.16
CA ASP A 227 61.17 29.89 -26.19
C ASP A 227 62.01 29.75 -24.88
N ASN A 228 62.66 28.60 -24.66
CA ASN A 228 63.55 28.33 -23.52
C ASN A 228 65.04 28.54 -23.83
N GLN A 229 65.40 28.85 -25.09
CA GLN A 229 66.76 29.19 -25.52
C GLN A 229 66.95 30.71 -25.55
#